data_AF-A0A955Z2G6-F1
#
_entry.id   AF-A0A955Z2G6-F1
#
_cell.length_a   1.000
_cell.length_b   1.000
_cell.length_c   1.000
_cell.angle_alpha   90.00
_cell.angle_beta   90.00
_cell.angle_gamma   90.00
#
_symmetry.space_group_name_H-M   'P 1'
#
loop_
_entity.id
_entity.type
_entity.pdbx_description
1 polymer ?
#
loop_
_entity_poly.entity_id
_entity_poly.type
_entity_poly.pdbx_seq_one_letter_code
_entity_poly.pdbx_strand_id
1 'polypeptide(L)'
;MAAPAIFLRDGPDAPARAVAPQELVEADGETGAREVTASTLTSLSPEGPFTPLAAAVLTVGPLRDVLARTTRAPSLASWKKARVAAALGLVPVLMLLELDRELLAAGRLRWARLAVDTTFAIWITFEITRATPRRPGATAAVLACVAFRYLVLVTRVCGAGIHPAAYVAMGIAATCAGAFLVLAPSPARVTLEVLDKLGISKSDAIRARAPPLLPAAYVPAALAAAAGLPLLLSLVRSHGISAQVQASVFVGYALFVPPLVTRLFGAAAKPEPLRLPLAQTAAALLLGFVLALALANGARCFFDAGAYLARCTGKLDAAGRALLDAEARELTWGLARAKGQVPLAVLTTLVVPFAEERIYRGLVQRVLCNRYGQAYGVFGAAFVFGLAHMGVYHVALYQTALLGIAFGVAYLEGGIVAATLAHALWNLHVLL
;
A
#
# COMPACT_ATOMS: atom_id res chain seq x y z
N MET A 1 -24.23 -19.32 -9.16
CA MET A 1 -22.98 -19.63 -9.88
C MET A 1 -22.28 -20.75 -9.12
N ALA A 2 -21.84 -21.80 -9.82
CA ALA A 2 -21.04 -22.86 -9.21
C ALA A 2 -19.74 -22.28 -8.63
N ALA A 3 -19.24 -22.86 -7.53
CA ALA A 3 -17.94 -22.48 -7.01
C ALA A 3 -16.85 -22.84 -8.04
N PRO A 4 -15.85 -21.97 -8.27
CA PRO A 4 -14.76 -22.31 -9.18
C PRO A 4 -14.00 -23.52 -8.63
N ALA A 5 -13.60 -24.42 -9.52
CA ALA A 5 -12.75 -25.56 -9.17
C ALA A 5 -11.38 -25.07 -8.68
N ILE A 6 -10.78 -25.83 -7.75
CA ILE A 6 -9.41 -25.62 -7.29
C ILE A 6 -8.56 -26.72 -7.89
N PHE A 7 -7.40 -26.37 -8.44
CA PHE A 7 -6.49 -27.32 -9.07
C PHE A 7 -5.35 -27.66 -8.12
N LEU A 8 -5.12 -28.95 -7.89
CA LEU A 8 -4.03 -29.45 -7.07
C LEU A 8 -2.98 -30.18 -7.94
N ARG A 9 -1.73 -30.16 -7.50
CA ARG A 9 -0.65 -31.01 -8.01
C ARG A 9 0.11 -31.68 -6.86
N ASP A 10 0.52 -32.91 -7.11
CA ASP A 10 1.29 -33.73 -6.16
C ASP A 10 2.79 -33.42 -6.20
N GLY A 11 3.24 -32.84 -7.30
CA GLY A 11 4.60 -32.40 -7.54
C GLY A 11 4.63 -31.42 -8.71
N PRO A 12 5.76 -30.75 -8.95
CA PRO A 12 5.89 -29.75 -10.02
C PRO A 12 5.43 -30.27 -11.39
N ASP A 13 5.76 -31.52 -11.68
CA ASP A 13 5.52 -32.19 -12.98
C ASP A 13 4.24 -33.03 -13.02
N ALA A 14 3.52 -33.15 -11.89
CA ALA A 14 2.29 -33.92 -11.84
C ALA A 14 1.16 -33.19 -12.61
N PRO A 15 0.24 -33.92 -13.27
CA PRO A 15 -0.91 -33.30 -13.90
C PRO A 15 -1.78 -32.59 -12.86
N ALA A 16 -2.36 -31.45 -13.25
CA ALA A 16 -3.30 -30.73 -12.41
C ALA A 16 -4.61 -31.50 -12.29
N ARG A 17 -5.09 -31.72 -11.07
CA ARG A 17 -6.40 -32.32 -10.80
C ARG A 17 -7.36 -31.26 -10.28
N ALA A 18 -8.53 -31.14 -10.91
CA ALA A 18 -9.62 -30.32 -10.39
C ALA A 18 -10.25 -30.98 -9.16
N VAL A 19 -10.46 -30.19 -8.11
CA VAL A 19 -11.04 -30.60 -6.83
C VAL A 19 -12.08 -29.56 -6.44
N ALA A 20 -13.27 -30.01 -6.03
CA ALA A 20 -14.27 -29.10 -5.49
C ALA A 20 -13.78 -28.52 -4.15
N PRO A 21 -14.03 -27.23 -3.85
CA PRO A 21 -13.62 -26.65 -2.57
C PRO A 21 -14.12 -27.42 -1.34
N GLN A 22 -15.28 -28.09 -1.44
CA GLN A 22 -15.88 -28.93 -0.40
C GLN A 22 -15.03 -30.18 -0.11
N GLU A 23 -14.52 -30.84 -1.16
CA GLU A 23 -13.65 -32.02 -1.02
C GLU A 23 -12.37 -31.71 -0.24
N LEU A 24 -11.87 -30.47 -0.29
CA LEU A 24 -10.70 -30.04 0.50
C LEU A 24 -11.01 -29.94 2.00
N VAL A 25 -12.26 -29.66 2.36
CA VAL A 25 -12.69 -29.49 3.76
C VAL A 25 -13.14 -30.82 4.36
N GLU A 26 -13.72 -31.70 3.54
CA GLU A 26 -14.26 -33.01 3.94
C GLU A 26 -13.21 -34.14 3.97
N ALA A 27 -11.92 -33.83 3.84
CA ALA A 27 -10.83 -34.81 3.81
C ALA A 27 -10.56 -35.50 5.16
N ASP A 28 -11.53 -35.50 6.07
CA ASP A 28 -11.45 -36.08 7.41
C ASP A 28 -11.60 -37.61 7.33
N GLY A 29 -10.52 -38.30 6.96
CA GLY A 29 -10.22 -39.72 7.20
C GLY A 29 -11.12 -40.81 6.58
N GLU A 30 -12.44 -40.65 6.55
CA GLU A 30 -13.41 -41.71 6.24
C GLU A 30 -13.67 -41.88 4.75
N THR A 31 -13.50 -40.83 3.95
CA THR A 31 -13.84 -40.84 2.51
C THR A 31 -12.69 -41.28 1.60
N GLY A 32 -11.52 -41.60 2.16
CA GLY A 32 -10.31 -41.86 1.38
C GLY A 32 -9.80 -40.64 0.60
N ALA A 33 -10.35 -39.45 0.88
CA ALA A 33 -9.90 -38.20 0.32
C ALA A 33 -8.46 -37.92 0.77
N ARG A 34 -7.63 -37.50 -0.18
CA ARG A 34 -6.21 -37.28 0.03
C ARG A 34 -5.97 -36.14 1.02
N GLU A 35 -5.12 -36.39 2.00
CA GLU A 35 -4.68 -35.37 2.96
C GLU A 35 -3.98 -34.21 2.24
N VAL A 36 -4.48 -32.99 2.48
CA VAL A 36 -3.92 -31.77 1.91
C VAL A 36 -2.95 -31.16 2.91
N THR A 37 -1.73 -30.85 2.47
CA THR A 37 -0.68 -30.33 3.35
C THR A 37 -0.39 -28.86 3.02
N ALA A 38 0.38 -28.19 3.89
CA ALA A 38 0.80 -26.81 3.67
C ALA A 38 1.58 -26.61 2.35
N SER A 39 2.26 -27.65 1.89
CA SER A 39 3.07 -27.66 0.66
C SER A 39 2.32 -28.11 -0.59
N THR A 40 1.07 -28.58 -0.47
CA THR A 40 0.27 -29.02 -1.63
C THR A 40 0.18 -27.89 -2.66
N LEU A 41 0.65 -28.15 -3.88
CA LEU A 41 0.69 -27.18 -4.94
C LEU A 41 -0.72 -26.88 -5.44
N THR A 42 -1.16 -25.64 -5.31
CA THR A 42 -2.54 -25.21 -5.56
C THR A 42 -2.61 -24.05 -6.55
N SER A 43 -3.62 -24.08 -7.42
CA SER A 43 -3.96 -22.98 -8.33
C SER A 43 -5.47 -22.86 -8.57
N LEU A 44 -5.89 -21.73 -9.15
CA LEU A 44 -7.23 -21.53 -9.69
C LEU A 44 -7.32 -21.78 -11.21
N SER A 45 -6.18 -22.04 -11.86
CA SER A 45 -6.09 -22.38 -13.28
C SER A 45 -5.41 -23.74 -13.43
N PRO A 46 -5.83 -24.60 -14.37
CA PRO A 46 -5.13 -25.86 -14.62
C PRO A 46 -3.68 -25.67 -15.09
N GLU A 47 -3.38 -24.55 -15.75
CA GLU A 47 -2.05 -24.16 -16.24
C GLU A 47 -1.15 -23.57 -15.14
N GLY A 48 -1.71 -23.22 -13.98
CA GLY A 48 -1.00 -22.54 -12.90
C GLY A 48 -1.10 -21.01 -12.95
N PRO A 49 -0.18 -20.28 -12.27
CA PRO A 49 0.94 -20.80 -11.49
C PRO A 49 0.45 -21.61 -10.29
N PHE A 50 1.19 -22.67 -9.96
CA PHE A 50 0.96 -23.48 -8.77
C PHE A 50 1.86 -23.00 -7.65
N THR A 51 1.27 -22.76 -6.48
CA THR A 51 2.03 -22.35 -5.28
C THR A 51 1.61 -23.20 -4.09
N PRO A 52 2.49 -23.42 -3.09
CA PRO A 52 2.13 -24.13 -1.86
C PRO A 52 0.82 -23.58 -1.28
N LEU A 53 -0.12 -24.44 -0.92
CA LEU A 53 -1.46 -24.05 -0.47
C LEU A 53 -1.41 -22.99 0.62
N ALA A 54 -0.53 -23.18 1.61
CA ALA A 54 -0.33 -22.20 2.66
C ALA A 54 0.02 -20.82 2.07
N ALA A 55 0.95 -20.72 1.12
CA ALA A 55 1.27 -19.46 0.46
C ALA A 55 0.10 -18.94 -0.39
N ALA A 56 -0.55 -19.82 -1.16
CA ALA A 56 -1.62 -19.50 -2.10
C ALA A 56 -2.83 -18.85 -1.40
N VAL A 57 -3.27 -19.38 -0.25
CA VAL A 57 -4.39 -18.78 0.51
C VAL A 57 -4.06 -17.36 1.00
N LEU A 58 -2.78 -17.08 1.28
CA LEU A 58 -2.37 -15.74 1.70
C LEU A 58 -2.31 -14.76 0.51
N THR A 59 -1.72 -15.17 -0.61
CA THR A 59 -1.38 -14.28 -1.72
C THR A 59 -2.46 -14.21 -2.81
N VAL A 60 -3.23 -15.28 -3.01
CA VAL A 60 -4.26 -15.37 -4.05
C VAL A 60 -5.63 -15.06 -3.44
N GLY A 61 -6.00 -13.77 -3.49
CA GLY A 61 -7.27 -13.28 -2.95
C GLY A 61 -8.50 -14.10 -3.36
N PRO A 62 -8.74 -14.39 -4.67
CA PRO A 62 -9.89 -15.18 -5.08
C PRO A 62 -9.91 -16.61 -4.49
N LEU A 63 -8.76 -17.26 -4.31
CA LEU A 63 -8.67 -18.59 -3.71
C LEU A 63 -9.07 -18.54 -2.25
N ARG A 64 -8.55 -17.56 -1.51
CA ARG A 64 -8.96 -17.29 -0.12
C ARG A 64 -10.45 -17.07 -0.01
N ASP A 65 -11.04 -16.31 -0.93
CA ASP A 65 -12.46 -15.99 -0.91
C ASP A 65 -13.33 -17.24 -1.13
N VAL A 66 -12.89 -18.14 -2.01
CA VAL A 66 -13.54 -19.43 -2.25
C VAL A 66 -13.47 -20.30 -1.00
N LEU A 67 -12.27 -20.52 -0.48
CA LEU A 67 -12.06 -21.39 0.69
C LEU A 67 -12.73 -20.84 1.95
N ALA A 68 -12.62 -19.54 2.23
CA ALA A 68 -13.20 -18.94 3.43
C ALA A 68 -14.74 -18.99 3.43
N ARG A 69 -15.38 -18.99 2.25
CA ARG A 69 -16.82 -19.25 2.13
C ARG A 69 -17.15 -20.71 2.42
N THR A 70 -16.38 -21.65 1.89
CA THR A 70 -16.60 -23.09 2.09
C THR A 70 -16.38 -23.50 3.55
N THR A 71 -15.29 -23.05 4.17
CA THR A 71 -14.94 -23.37 5.57
C THR A 71 -15.73 -22.58 6.60
N ARG A 72 -16.54 -21.58 6.18
CA ARG A 72 -17.30 -20.68 7.04
C ARG A 72 -16.43 -19.99 8.09
N ALA A 73 -15.34 -19.36 7.66
CA ALA A 73 -14.40 -18.66 8.54
C ALA A 73 -15.13 -17.74 9.55
N PRO A 74 -14.99 -17.95 10.88
CA PRO A 74 -15.79 -17.26 11.90
C PRO A 74 -15.70 -15.73 11.82
N SER A 75 -14.52 -15.20 11.49
CA SER A 75 -14.32 -13.75 11.38
C SER A 75 -15.16 -13.09 10.28
N LEU A 76 -15.56 -13.84 9.24
CA LEU A 76 -16.40 -13.32 8.16
C LEU A 76 -17.86 -13.15 8.58
N ALA A 77 -18.35 -13.93 9.56
CA ALA A 77 -19.71 -13.78 10.08
C ALA A 77 -19.86 -12.45 10.84
N SER A 78 -18.87 -12.10 11.67
CA SER A 78 -18.82 -10.80 12.36
C SER A 78 -18.65 -9.66 11.37
N TRP A 79 -17.77 -9.82 10.38
CA TRP A 79 -17.58 -8.82 9.33
C TRP A 79 -18.86 -8.56 8.53
N LYS A 80 -19.63 -9.60 8.17
CA LYS A 80 -20.88 -9.44 7.43
C LYS A 80 -21.85 -8.46 8.10
N LYS A 81 -21.94 -8.47 9.43
CA LYS A 81 -22.76 -7.52 10.20
C LYS A 81 -22.12 -6.13 10.23
N ALA A 82 -20.83 -6.06 10.57
CA ALA A 82 -20.08 -4.81 10.66
C ALA A 82 -20.02 -4.06 9.30
N ARG A 83 -20.01 -4.79 8.19
CA ARG A 83 -19.94 -4.26 6.82
C ARG A 83 -21.12 -3.37 6.46
N VAL A 84 -22.32 -3.66 6.98
CA VAL A 84 -23.50 -2.82 6.77
C VAL A 84 -23.31 -1.47 7.46
N ALA A 85 -22.82 -1.47 8.71
CA ALA A 85 -22.49 -0.24 9.42
C ALA A 85 -21.31 0.50 8.77
N ALA A 86 -20.29 -0.23 8.29
CA ALA A 86 -19.14 0.34 7.60
C ALA A 86 -19.52 1.04 6.29
N ALA A 87 -20.62 0.64 5.64
CA ALA A 87 -21.15 1.33 4.47
C ALA A 87 -21.60 2.77 4.77
N LEU A 88 -21.93 3.09 6.03
CA LEU A 88 -22.19 4.48 6.44
C LEU A 88 -20.97 5.39 6.25
N GLY A 89 -19.76 4.82 6.25
CA GLY A 89 -18.53 5.55 5.93
C GLY A 89 -18.49 6.12 4.51
N LEU A 90 -19.36 5.65 3.59
CA LEU A 90 -19.47 6.21 2.25
C LEU A 90 -20.19 7.57 2.24
N VAL A 91 -21.12 7.81 3.18
CA VAL A 91 -21.88 9.06 3.29
C VAL A 91 -20.98 10.30 3.38
N PRO A 92 -20.02 10.40 4.34
CA PRO A 92 -19.13 11.56 4.41
C PRO A 92 -18.24 11.71 3.16
N VAL A 93 -17.88 10.62 2.48
CA VAL A 93 -17.10 10.70 1.24
C VAL A 93 -17.94 11.29 0.11
N LEU A 94 -19.19 10.85 -0.05
CA LEU A 94 -20.09 11.38 -1.07
C LEU A 94 -20.47 12.84 -0.81
N MET A 95 -20.61 13.24 0.45
CA MET A 95 -20.79 14.64 0.82
C MET A 95 -19.59 15.51 0.45
N LEU A 96 -18.35 15.04 0.67
CA LEU A 96 -17.14 15.74 0.20
C LEU A 96 -17.07 15.80 -1.33
N LEU A 97 -17.41 14.71 -2.01
CA LEU A 97 -17.44 14.64 -3.46
C LEU A 97 -18.41 15.67 -4.05
N GLU A 98 -19.61 15.80 -3.47
CA GLU A 98 -20.60 16.78 -3.88
C GLU A 98 -20.16 18.21 -3.60
N LEU A 99 -19.58 18.47 -2.43
CA LEU A 99 -18.98 19.76 -2.11
C LEU A 99 -17.88 20.14 -3.11
N ASP A 100 -16.98 19.21 -3.42
CA ASP A 100 -15.88 19.45 -4.35
C ASP A 100 -16.37 19.60 -5.80
N ARG A 101 -17.50 18.96 -6.17
CA ARG A 101 -18.19 19.17 -7.46
C ARG A 101 -18.72 20.60 -7.58
N GLU A 102 -19.41 21.10 -6.56
CA GLU A 102 -19.92 22.48 -6.52
C GLU A 102 -18.79 23.51 -6.54
N LEU A 103 -17.71 23.28 -5.79
CA LEU A 103 -16.55 24.16 -5.81
C LEU A 103 -15.82 24.15 -7.16
N LEU A 104 -15.77 23.01 -7.85
CA LEU A 104 -15.23 22.91 -9.20
C LEU A 104 -16.11 23.68 -10.21
N ALA A 105 -17.43 23.51 -10.15
CA ALA A 105 -18.39 24.24 -11.00
C ALA A 105 -18.29 25.75 -10.80
N ALA A 106 -18.03 26.20 -9.57
CA ALA A 106 -17.79 27.60 -9.23
C ALA A 106 -16.37 28.12 -9.56
N GLY A 107 -15.50 27.31 -10.17
CA GLY A 107 -14.12 27.69 -10.49
C GLY A 107 -13.20 27.89 -9.28
N ARG A 108 -13.59 27.39 -8.10
CA ARG A 108 -12.85 27.52 -6.83
C ARG A 108 -11.98 26.31 -6.50
N LEU A 109 -12.10 25.23 -7.27
CA LEU A 109 -11.36 23.99 -7.07
C LEU A 109 -10.75 23.49 -8.38
N ARG A 110 -9.66 22.73 -8.26
CA ARG A 110 -9.04 22.02 -9.38
C ARG A 110 -9.61 20.61 -9.45
N TRP A 111 -9.78 20.08 -10.67
CA TRP A 111 -10.35 18.75 -10.92
C TRP A 111 -9.59 17.62 -10.19
N ALA A 112 -8.29 17.77 -9.95
CA ALA A 112 -7.46 16.78 -9.27
C ALA A 112 -7.99 16.40 -7.90
N ARG A 113 -8.60 17.34 -7.17
CA ARG A 113 -9.17 17.08 -5.85
C ARG A 113 -10.47 16.28 -5.92
N LEU A 114 -11.35 16.58 -6.89
CA LEU A 114 -12.55 15.79 -7.17
C LEU A 114 -12.18 14.34 -7.54
N ALA A 115 -11.11 14.16 -8.32
CA ALA A 115 -10.60 12.83 -8.69
C ALA A 115 -10.14 12.01 -7.48
N VAL A 116 -9.53 12.65 -6.47
CA VAL A 116 -9.14 11.98 -5.21
C VAL A 116 -10.37 11.45 -4.47
N ASP A 117 -11.41 12.27 -4.28
CA ASP A 117 -12.61 11.84 -3.56
C ASP A 117 -13.41 10.78 -4.33
N THR A 118 -13.41 10.86 -5.66
CA THR A 118 -13.99 9.84 -6.52
C THR A 118 -13.24 8.51 -6.33
N THR A 119 -11.92 8.56 -6.31
CA THR A 119 -11.05 7.40 -6.08
C THR A 119 -11.28 6.79 -4.70
N PHE A 120 -11.46 7.61 -3.66
CA PHE A 120 -11.82 7.16 -2.31
C PHE A 120 -13.20 6.50 -2.26
N ALA A 121 -14.21 7.10 -2.89
CA ALA A 121 -15.56 6.52 -2.94
C ALA A 121 -15.56 5.16 -3.65
N ILE A 122 -14.87 5.05 -4.79
CA ILE A 122 -14.71 3.79 -5.54
C ILE A 122 -14.01 2.75 -4.67
N TRP A 123 -12.91 3.12 -3.99
CA TRP A 123 -12.15 2.20 -3.15
C TRP A 123 -12.97 1.67 -1.96
N ILE A 124 -13.65 2.55 -1.23
CA ILE A 124 -14.51 2.16 -0.11
C ILE A 124 -15.61 1.22 -0.60
N THR A 125 -16.28 1.58 -1.69
CA THR A 125 -17.33 0.77 -2.32
C THR A 125 -16.81 -0.62 -2.72
N PHE A 126 -15.62 -0.67 -3.33
CA PHE A 126 -14.96 -1.92 -3.66
C PHE A 126 -14.71 -2.78 -2.42
N GLU A 127 -14.17 -2.24 -1.34
CA GLU A 127 -13.86 -3.03 -0.13
C GLU A 127 -15.13 -3.48 0.62
N ILE A 128 -16.18 -2.66 0.72
CA ILE A 128 -17.42 -3.03 1.42
C ILE A 128 -18.29 -4.02 0.62
N THR A 129 -18.15 -4.09 -0.70
CA THR A 129 -18.90 -5.06 -1.52
C THR A 129 -18.33 -6.47 -1.42
N ARG A 130 -17.06 -6.62 -1.01
CA ARG A 130 -16.42 -7.93 -0.84
C ARG A 130 -16.91 -8.67 0.39
N ALA A 131 -16.93 -10.00 0.28
CA ALA A 131 -17.16 -10.88 1.44
C ALA A 131 -15.96 -10.89 2.39
N THR A 132 -14.77 -10.78 1.82
CA THR A 132 -13.46 -10.81 2.47
C THR A 132 -12.74 -9.48 2.16
N PRO A 133 -12.55 -8.60 3.16
CA PRO A 133 -11.85 -7.35 2.92
C PRO A 133 -10.40 -7.67 2.54
N ARG A 134 -9.88 -7.02 1.50
CA ARG A 134 -8.48 -7.27 1.07
C ARG A 134 -7.53 -6.44 1.89
N ARG A 135 -7.86 -5.17 2.12
CA ARG A 135 -6.94 -4.21 2.72
C ARG A 135 -7.70 -3.27 3.67
N PRO A 136 -8.24 -3.81 4.78
CA PRO A 136 -9.02 -3.00 5.72
C PRO A 136 -8.25 -1.81 6.27
N GLY A 137 -6.93 -1.94 6.47
CA GLY A 137 -6.07 -0.82 6.89
C GLY A 137 -6.00 0.32 5.87
N ALA A 138 -6.04 0.04 4.57
CA ALA A 138 -6.06 1.09 3.55
C ALA A 138 -7.41 1.83 3.55
N THR A 139 -8.51 1.11 3.69
CA THR A 139 -9.85 1.72 3.83
C THR A 139 -9.97 2.56 5.10
N ALA A 140 -9.41 2.08 6.22
CA ALA A 140 -9.33 2.86 7.45
C ALA A 140 -8.51 4.15 7.25
N ALA A 141 -7.37 4.09 6.55
CA ALA A 141 -6.58 5.28 6.23
C ALA A 141 -7.37 6.28 5.37
N VAL A 142 -8.13 5.81 4.37
CA VAL A 142 -9.00 6.66 3.55
C VAL A 142 -10.07 7.34 4.41
N LEU A 143 -10.76 6.59 5.26
CA LEU A 143 -11.80 7.13 6.14
C LEU A 143 -11.23 8.10 7.20
N ALA A 144 -10.04 7.83 7.72
CA ALA A 144 -9.33 8.74 8.61
C ALA A 144 -8.94 10.05 7.87
N CYS A 145 -8.46 9.96 6.63
CA CYS A 145 -8.21 11.12 5.79
C CYS A 145 -9.49 11.96 5.58
N VAL A 146 -10.63 11.32 5.31
CA VAL A 146 -11.93 11.99 5.18
C VAL A 146 -12.32 12.67 6.49
N ALA A 147 -12.17 12.01 7.63
CA ALA A 147 -12.42 12.60 8.94
C ALA A 147 -11.55 13.84 9.19
N PHE A 148 -10.25 13.77 8.89
CA PHE A 148 -9.33 14.90 9.04
C PHE A 148 -9.67 16.05 8.10
N ARG A 149 -10.16 15.79 6.89
CA ARG A 149 -10.65 16.84 6.00
C ARG A 149 -11.83 17.61 6.61
N TYR A 150 -12.81 16.91 7.18
CA TYR A 150 -13.89 17.57 7.90
C TYR A 150 -13.40 18.32 9.14
N LEU A 151 -12.42 17.77 9.85
CA LEU A 151 -11.79 18.43 10.99
C LEU A 151 -11.14 19.75 10.55
N VAL A 152 -10.42 19.78 9.43
CA VAL A 152 -9.86 21.01 8.86
C VAL A 152 -10.96 22.03 8.55
N LEU A 153 -12.08 21.61 7.95
CA LEU A 153 -13.20 22.52 7.67
C LEU A 153 -13.74 23.17 8.95
N VAL A 154 -13.90 22.37 10.01
CA VAL A 154 -14.39 22.80 11.32
C VAL A 154 -13.40 23.75 11.99
N THR A 155 -12.13 23.34 12.10
CA THR A 155 -11.12 24.09 12.86
C THR A 155 -10.68 25.36 12.15
N ARG A 156 -10.70 25.40 10.80
CA ARG A 156 -10.29 26.59 10.03
C ARG A 156 -11.07 27.84 10.38
N VAL A 157 -12.35 27.70 10.74
CA VAL A 157 -13.25 28.80 11.15
C VAL A 157 -13.61 28.75 12.64
N CYS A 158 -12.84 28.01 13.44
CA CYS A 158 -13.07 27.85 14.88
C CYS A 158 -14.49 27.37 15.23
N GLY A 159 -15.08 26.54 14.35
CA GLY A 159 -16.45 26.05 14.46
C GLY A 159 -17.55 27.07 14.17
N ALA A 160 -17.22 28.34 13.98
CA ALA A 160 -18.21 29.40 13.74
C ALA A 160 -18.88 29.22 12.37
N GLY A 161 -20.22 29.19 12.36
CA GLY A 161 -21.02 29.06 11.14
C GLY A 161 -20.92 27.71 10.42
N ILE A 162 -20.29 26.69 11.03
CA ILE A 162 -20.21 25.35 10.45
C ILE A 162 -21.52 24.60 10.65
N HIS A 163 -22.08 24.09 9.56
CA HIS A 163 -23.30 23.30 9.59
C HIS A 163 -23.11 22.00 10.42
N PRO A 164 -24.06 21.60 11.28
CA PRO A 164 -23.94 20.40 12.13
C PRO A 164 -23.58 19.11 11.38
N ALA A 165 -24.02 18.98 10.12
CA ALA A 165 -23.71 17.83 9.27
C ALA A 165 -22.20 17.60 9.08
N ALA A 166 -21.35 18.63 9.13
CA ALA A 166 -19.91 18.47 9.01
C ALA A 166 -19.30 17.73 10.23
N TYR A 167 -19.79 18.02 11.44
CA TYR A 167 -19.38 17.31 12.66
C TYR A 167 -19.86 15.86 12.65
N VAL A 168 -21.10 15.62 12.23
CA VAL A 168 -21.67 14.28 12.10
C VAL A 168 -20.88 13.46 11.07
N ALA A 169 -20.59 14.04 9.89
CA ALA A 169 -19.80 13.42 8.84
C ALA A 169 -18.39 13.05 9.32
N MET A 170 -17.73 13.96 10.05
CA MET A 170 -16.44 13.70 10.70
C MET A 170 -16.51 12.51 11.67
N GLY A 171 -17.51 12.50 12.56
CA GLY A 171 -17.71 11.44 13.55
C GLY A 171 -17.98 10.08 12.92
N ILE A 172 -18.82 10.04 11.86
CA ILE A 172 -19.11 8.81 11.10
C ILE A 172 -17.82 8.30 10.44
N ALA A 173 -17.07 9.16 9.76
CA ALA A 173 -15.83 8.77 9.08
C ALA A 173 -14.80 8.21 10.08
N ALA A 174 -14.57 8.90 11.21
CA ALA A 174 -13.64 8.46 12.25
C ALA A 174 -14.07 7.12 12.89
N THR A 175 -15.36 6.98 13.20
CA THR A 175 -15.91 5.74 13.78
C THR A 175 -15.78 4.57 12.81
N CYS A 176 -16.09 4.80 11.53
CA CYS A 176 -15.92 3.77 10.49
C CYS A 176 -14.46 3.39 10.28
N ALA A 177 -13.53 4.36 10.33
CA ALA A 177 -12.09 4.08 10.28
C ALA A 177 -11.67 3.15 11.43
N GLY A 178 -12.09 3.44 12.66
CA GLY A 178 -11.86 2.57 13.82
C GLY A 178 -12.50 1.19 13.66
N ALA A 179 -13.74 1.13 13.17
CA ALA A 179 -14.44 -0.12 12.90
C ALA A 179 -13.71 -1.01 11.88
N PHE A 180 -13.14 -0.44 10.81
CA PHE A 180 -12.31 -1.19 9.86
C PHE A 180 -11.03 -1.74 10.50
N LEU A 181 -10.40 -1.01 11.43
CA LEU A 181 -9.20 -1.49 12.11
C LEU A 181 -9.48 -2.62 13.10
N VAL A 182 -10.63 -2.56 13.78
CA VAL A 182 -10.96 -3.50 14.87
C VAL A 182 -11.78 -4.70 14.38
N LEU A 183 -12.77 -4.47 13.52
CA LEU A 183 -13.79 -5.47 13.16
C LEU A 183 -13.53 -6.14 11.81
N ALA A 184 -12.83 -5.48 10.87
CA ALA A 184 -12.57 -6.07 9.58
C ALA A 184 -11.38 -7.06 9.68
N PRO A 185 -11.58 -8.34 9.35
CA PRO A 185 -10.51 -9.32 9.49
C PRO A 185 -9.39 -9.06 8.49
N SER A 186 -8.15 -9.14 8.95
CA SER A 186 -7.00 -9.06 8.05
C SER A 186 -6.93 -10.30 7.16
N PRO A 187 -6.34 -10.20 5.94
CA PRO A 187 -6.07 -11.37 5.10
C PRO A 187 -5.32 -12.48 5.81
N ALA A 188 -4.38 -12.12 6.69
CA ALA A 188 -3.61 -13.07 7.49
C ALA A 188 -4.50 -13.83 8.47
N ARG A 189 -5.44 -13.14 9.14
CA ARG A 189 -6.39 -13.78 10.06
C ARG A 189 -7.32 -14.76 9.32
N VAL A 190 -7.94 -14.32 8.22
CA VAL A 190 -8.80 -15.20 7.41
C VAL A 190 -8.02 -16.41 6.90
N THR A 191 -6.77 -16.20 6.48
CA THR A 191 -5.90 -17.30 6.03
C THR A 191 -5.62 -18.30 7.14
N LEU A 192 -5.32 -17.86 8.36
CA LEU A 192 -5.10 -18.76 9.49
C LEU A 192 -6.37 -19.55 9.83
N GLU A 193 -7.53 -18.90 9.86
CA GLU A 193 -8.82 -19.57 10.09
C GLU A 193 -9.15 -20.60 8.99
N VAL A 194 -8.83 -20.29 7.72
CA VAL A 194 -8.99 -21.24 6.61
C VAL A 194 -8.05 -22.42 6.75
N LEU A 195 -6.77 -22.19 7.03
CA LEU A 195 -5.77 -23.27 7.14
C LEU A 195 -6.04 -24.17 8.35
N ASP A 196 -6.46 -23.61 9.47
CA ASP A 196 -6.90 -24.34 10.67
C ASP A 196 -8.06 -25.29 10.34
N LYS A 197 -9.04 -24.81 9.56
CA LYS A 197 -10.17 -25.64 9.08
C LYS A 197 -9.79 -26.70 8.05
N LEU A 198 -8.59 -26.63 7.47
CA LEU A 198 -8.03 -27.64 6.58
C LEU A 198 -7.05 -28.57 7.32
N GLY A 199 -6.97 -28.50 8.66
CA GLY A 199 -6.04 -29.30 9.46
C GLY A 199 -4.57 -28.87 9.36
N ILE A 200 -4.28 -27.71 8.74
CA ILE A 200 -2.90 -27.23 8.52
C ILE A 200 -2.49 -26.34 9.69
N SER A 201 -1.52 -26.81 10.48
CA SER A 201 -1.01 -26.06 11.63
C SER A 201 -0.33 -24.74 11.22
N LYS A 202 -0.35 -23.75 12.13
CA LYS A 202 0.36 -22.47 11.93
C LYS A 202 1.86 -22.67 11.68
N SER A 203 2.49 -23.62 12.37
CA SER A 203 3.91 -23.93 12.17
C SER A 203 4.18 -24.50 10.78
N ASP A 204 3.31 -25.38 10.26
CA ASP A 204 3.44 -25.91 8.90
C ASP A 204 3.25 -24.84 7.85
N ALA A 205 2.25 -23.97 8.05
CA ALA A 205 2.02 -22.83 7.17
C ALA A 205 3.21 -21.87 7.14
N ILE A 206 3.88 -21.63 8.28
CA ILE A 206 5.09 -20.80 8.35
C ILE A 206 6.26 -21.52 7.65
N ARG A 207 6.49 -22.80 7.94
CA ARG A 207 7.56 -23.59 7.29
C ARG A 207 7.42 -23.63 5.78
N ALA A 208 6.21 -23.86 5.27
CA ALA A 208 5.94 -23.90 3.83
C ALA A 208 6.10 -22.54 3.13
N ARG A 209 6.08 -21.42 3.89
CA ARG A 209 6.25 -20.07 3.36
C ARG A 209 7.62 -19.46 3.62
N ALA A 210 8.39 -20.02 4.55
CA ALA A 210 9.64 -19.43 5.01
C ALA A 210 10.63 -19.39 3.85
N PRO A 211 11.00 -18.20 3.35
CA PRO A 211 12.08 -18.11 2.39
C PRO A 211 13.38 -18.55 3.08
N PRO A 212 14.40 -18.99 2.32
CA PRO A 212 15.71 -19.24 2.88
C PRO A 212 16.22 -17.98 3.61
N LEU A 213 16.76 -18.17 4.81
CA LEU A 213 17.30 -17.09 5.63
C LEU A 213 18.49 -16.45 4.91
N LEU A 214 18.41 -15.14 4.69
CA LEU A 214 19.51 -14.40 4.10
C LEU A 214 20.66 -14.18 5.11
N PRO A 215 21.92 -14.11 4.65
CA PRO A 215 23.06 -13.76 5.48
C PRO A 215 22.86 -12.42 6.19
N ALA A 216 23.31 -12.30 7.44
CA ALA A 216 23.14 -11.08 8.24
C ALA A 216 23.80 -9.86 7.57
N ALA A 217 24.93 -10.05 6.86
CA ALA A 217 25.64 -9.00 6.12
C ALA A 217 24.83 -8.39 4.96
N TYR A 218 23.77 -9.05 4.50
CA TYR A 218 22.96 -8.54 3.39
C TYR A 218 22.14 -7.31 3.81
N VAL A 219 21.72 -7.20 5.08
CA VAL A 219 21.01 -6.02 5.59
C VAL A 219 21.86 -4.75 5.52
N PRO A 220 23.07 -4.67 6.14
CA PRO A 220 23.89 -3.46 6.05
C PRO A 220 24.33 -3.16 4.61
N ALA A 221 24.56 -4.16 3.76
CA ALA A 221 24.87 -3.93 2.35
C ALA A 221 23.70 -3.28 1.58
N ALA A 222 22.46 -3.72 1.84
CA ALA A 222 21.27 -3.11 1.27
C ALA A 222 21.06 -1.68 1.76
N LEU A 223 21.30 -1.41 3.05
CA LEU A 223 21.22 -0.06 3.61
C LEU A 223 22.30 0.87 3.06
N ALA A 224 23.53 0.37 2.87
CA ALA A 224 24.60 1.13 2.25
C ALA A 224 24.28 1.49 0.80
N ALA A 225 23.69 0.57 0.03
CA ALA A 225 23.20 0.85 -1.32
C ALA A 225 22.06 1.89 -1.34
N ALA A 226 21.19 1.87 -0.33
CA ALA A 226 20.13 2.87 -0.19
C ALA A 226 20.70 4.27 0.09
N ALA A 227 21.68 4.38 1.00
CA ALA A 227 22.33 5.64 1.33
C ALA A 227 23.24 6.15 0.20
N GLY A 228 23.85 5.26 -0.58
CA GLY A 228 24.74 5.62 -1.68
C GLY A 228 24.05 6.38 -2.81
N LEU A 229 22.76 6.11 -3.06
CA LEU A 229 21.98 6.77 -4.12
C LEU A 229 21.85 8.30 -3.92
N PRO A 230 21.32 8.82 -2.80
CA PRO A 230 21.25 10.27 -2.58
C PRO A 230 22.63 10.92 -2.42
N LEU A 231 23.62 10.21 -1.85
CA LEU A 231 25.00 10.71 -1.75
C LEU A 231 25.63 10.92 -3.13
N LEU A 232 25.48 9.94 -4.03
CA LEU A 232 25.97 10.05 -5.40
C LEU A 232 25.30 11.20 -6.15
N LEU A 233 23.97 11.36 -6.01
CA LEU A 233 23.27 12.49 -6.61
C LEU A 233 23.75 13.83 -6.08
N SER A 234 23.96 13.93 -4.76
CA SER A 234 24.48 15.15 -4.13
C SER A 234 25.86 15.50 -4.69
N LEU A 235 26.74 14.50 -4.83
CA LEU A 235 28.07 14.67 -5.41
C LEU A 235 28.01 15.10 -6.88
N VAL A 236 27.19 14.44 -7.70
CA VAL A 236 27.04 14.81 -9.12
C VAL A 236 26.50 16.24 -9.25
N ARG A 237 25.53 16.62 -8.41
CA ARG A 237 24.95 17.97 -8.40
C ARG A 237 25.95 19.03 -7.97
N SER A 238 26.82 18.75 -7.00
CA SER A 238 27.82 19.72 -6.53
C SER A 238 28.85 20.09 -7.60
N HIS A 239 29.00 19.26 -8.64
CA HIS A 239 29.88 19.50 -9.78
C HIS A 239 29.19 20.19 -10.97
N GLY A 240 27.96 20.70 -10.80
CA GLY A 240 27.24 21.41 -11.86
C GLY A 240 26.85 20.53 -13.06
N ILE A 241 26.85 19.20 -12.89
CA ILE A 241 26.51 18.25 -13.95
C ILE A 241 25.05 18.42 -14.36
N SER A 242 24.77 18.34 -15.66
CA SER A 242 23.43 18.55 -16.21
C SER A 242 22.39 17.53 -15.69
N ALA A 243 21.11 17.90 -15.74
CA ALA A 243 20.02 17.05 -15.27
C ALA A 243 19.92 15.71 -16.03
N GLN A 244 20.26 15.70 -17.32
CA GLN A 244 20.27 14.50 -18.15
C GLN A 244 21.34 13.52 -17.70
N VAL A 245 22.55 14.02 -17.38
CA VAL A 245 23.64 13.17 -16.88
C VAL A 245 23.31 12.69 -15.47
N GLN A 246 22.73 13.54 -14.60
CA GLN A 246 22.20 13.11 -13.30
C GLN A 246 21.20 11.95 -13.46
N ALA A 247 20.26 12.06 -14.40
CA ALA A 247 19.28 11.02 -14.70
C ALA A 247 19.95 9.70 -15.12
N SER A 248 20.91 9.76 -16.03
CA SER A 248 21.65 8.59 -16.51
C SER A 248 22.45 7.92 -15.38
N VAL A 249 23.10 8.70 -14.52
CA VAL A 249 23.78 8.18 -13.33
C VAL A 249 22.79 7.51 -12.38
N PHE A 250 21.62 8.11 -12.17
CA PHE A 250 20.58 7.58 -11.31
C PHE A 250 20.02 6.24 -11.80
N VAL A 251 19.71 6.16 -13.09
CA VAL A 251 19.26 4.92 -13.74
C VAL A 251 20.37 3.87 -13.71
N GLY A 252 21.60 4.25 -14.02
CA GLY A 252 22.76 3.37 -13.94
C GLY A 252 22.90 2.76 -12.54
N TYR A 253 22.90 3.59 -11.50
CA TYR A 253 22.97 3.12 -10.11
C TYR A 253 21.87 2.10 -9.80
N ALA A 254 20.62 2.41 -10.15
CA ALA A 254 19.48 1.52 -9.90
C ALA A 254 19.49 0.22 -10.69
N LEU A 255 20.14 0.19 -11.86
CA LEU A 255 20.29 -1.01 -12.69
C LEU A 255 21.47 -1.88 -12.25
N PHE A 256 22.58 -1.29 -11.78
CA PHE A 256 23.81 -2.03 -11.47
C PHE A 256 23.93 -2.42 -10.00
N VAL A 257 23.57 -1.54 -9.06
CA VAL A 257 23.85 -1.75 -7.63
C VAL A 257 22.99 -2.86 -7.03
N PRO A 258 21.66 -2.92 -7.21
CA PRO A 258 20.86 -4.01 -6.64
C PRO A 258 21.27 -5.41 -7.10
N PRO A 259 21.52 -5.67 -8.40
CA PRO A 259 22.03 -6.96 -8.83
C PRO A 259 23.43 -7.26 -8.27
N LEU A 260 24.33 -6.27 -8.20
CA LEU A 260 25.66 -6.45 -7.64
C LEU A 260 25.59 -6.85 -6.16
N VAL A 261 24.84 -6.11 -5.33
CA VAL A 261 24.66 -6.43 -3.91
C VAL A 261 24.01 -7.81 -3.75
N THR A 262 23.01 -8.13 -4.58
CA THR A 262 22.36 -9.45 -4.56
C THR A 262 23.32 -10.57 -4.94
N ARG A 263 24.22 -10.35 -5.89
CA ARG A 263 25.24 -11.34 -6.28
C ARG A 263 26.31 -11.55 -5.22
N LEU A 264 26.71 -10.48 -4.53
CA LEU A 264 27.77 -10.52 -3.52
C LEU A 264 27.29 -11.08 -2.17
N PHE A 265 26.04 -10.80 -1.77
CA PHE A 265 25.53 -11.11 -0.44
C PHE A 265 24.28 -12.00 -0.42
N GLY A 266 23.63 -12.21 -1.57
CA GLY A 266 22.43 -13.03 -1.68
C GLY A 266 22.75 -14.52 -1.75
N ALA A 267 21.84 -15.35 -1.23
CA ALA A 267 21.84 -16.76 -1.54
C ALA A 267 21.62 -16.96 -3.05
N ALA A 268 22.22 -18.01 -3.64
CA ALA A 268 22.18 -18.31 -5.08
C ALA A 268 20.78 -18.54 -5.70
N ALA A 269 19.70 -18.32 -4.94
CA ALA A 269 18.35 -18.37 -5.44
C ALA A 269 18.16 -17.27 -6.49
N LYS A 270 18.10 -17.69 -7.76
CA LYS A 270 17.64 -16.81 -8.84
C LYS A 270 16.22 -16.36 -8.46
N PRO A 271 15.96 -15.05 -8.32
CA PRO A 271 14.60 -14.59 -8.13
C PRO A 271 13.84 -15.01 -9.39
N GLU A 272 12.90 -15.94 -9.24
CA GLU A 272 11.99 -16.25 -10.32
C GLU A 272 11.20 -14.97 -10.62
N PRO A 273 11.21 -14.46 -11.86
CA PRO A 273 10.42 -13.30 -12.21
C PRO A 273 8.95 -13.70 -12.09
N LEU A 274 8.33 -13.37 -10.96
CA LEU A 274 6.92 -13.60 -10.73
C LEU A 274 6.15 -12.71 -11.71
N ARG A 275 5.74 -13.30 -12.85
CA ARG A 275 4.86 -12.64 -13.81
C ARG A 275 3.48 -12.60 -13.19
N LEU A 276 3.15 -11.47 -12.56
CA LEU A 276 1.82 -11.25 -12.01
C LEU A 276 0.84 -10.93 -13.14
N PRO A 277 -0.40 -11.46 -13.08
CA PRO A 277 -1.44 -11.08 -14.02
C PRO A 277 -1.66 -9.56 -14.03
N LEU A 278 -1.94 -8.99 -15.22
CA LEU A 278 -2.16 -7.54 -15.37
C LEU A 278 -3.21 -7.00 -14.40
N ALA A 279 -4.30 -7.74 -14.20
CA ALA A 279 -5.37 -7.35 -13.27
C ALA A 279 -4.89 -7.26 -11.81
N GLN A 280 -3.98 -8.15 -11.39
CA GLN A 280 -3.39 -8.10 -10.05
C GLN A 280 -2.45 -6.89 -9.91
N THR A 281 -1.60 -6.66 -10.91
CA THR A 281 -0.71 -5.48 -10.95
C THR A 281 -1.51 -4.18 -10.93
N ALA A 282 -2.60 -4.09 -11.69
CA ALA A 282 -3.49 -2.93 -11.72
C ALA A 282 -4.19 -2.71 -10.37
N ALA A 283 -4.68 -3.77 -9.72
CA ALA A 283 -5.28 -3.67 -8.39
C ALA A 283 -4.26 -3.23 -7.32
N ALA A 284 -3.03 -3.74 -7.39
CA ALA A 284 -1.93 -3.35 -6.50
C ALA A 284 -1.48 -1.90 -6.71
N LEU A 285 -1.42 -1.46 -7.97
CA LEU A 285 -1.19 -0.07 -8.36
C LEU A 285 -2.25 0.84 -7.74
N LEU A 286 -3.54 0.53 -7.96
CA LEU A 286 -4.65 1.31 -7.43
C LEU A 286 -4.59 1.37 -5.89
N LEU A 287 -4.34 0.23 -5.24
CA LEU A 287 -4.15 0.17 -3.79
C LEU A 287 -3.01 1.09 -3.32
N GLY A 288 -1.85 1.00 -3.96
CA GLY A 288 -0.69 1.83 -3.65
C GLY A 288 -1.00 3.32 -3.78
N PHE A 289 -1.64 3.69 -4.88
CA PHE A 289 -2.00 5.08 -5.15
C PHE A 289 -3.06 5.61 -4.18
N VAL A 290 -4.13 4.85 -3.91
CA VAL A 290 -5.16 5.19 -2.91
C VAL A 290 -4.53 5.37 -1.53
N LEU A 291 -3.64 4.45 -1.13
CA LEU A 291 -2.99 4.51 0.17
C LEU A 291 -2.02 5.70 0.26
N ALA A 292 -1.31 6.03 -0.82
CA ALA A 292 -0.47 7.22 -0.90
C ALA A 292 -1.30 8.50 -0.73
N LEU A 293 -2.40 8.63 -1.49
CA LEU A 293 -3.36 9.72 -1.36
C LEU A 293 -3.90 9.86 0.07
N ALA A 294 -4.33 8.74 0.67
CA ALA A 294 -4.92 8.74 2.00
C ALA A 294 -3.91 9.11 3.10
N LEU A 295 -2.72 8.51 3.08
CA LEU A 295 -1.71 8.76 4.13
C LEU A 295 -1.11 10.16 4.01
N ALA A 296 -0.72 10.60 2.82
CA ALA A 296 -0.10 11.90 2.64
C ALA A 296 -1.11 13.04 2.86
N ASN A 297 -2.29 12.98 2.24
CA ASN A 297 -3.31 14.02 2.44
C ASN A 297 -3.90 13.97 3.85
N GLY A 298 -4.08 12.77 4.42
CA GLY A 298 -4.60 12.58 5.77
C GLY A 298 -3.65 13.16 6.83
N ALA A 299 -2.35 12.86 6.73
CA ALA A 299 -1.35 13.41 7.64
C ALA A 299 -1.25 14.94 7.52
N ARG A 300 -1.26 15.48 6.30
CA ARG A 300 -1.31 16.93 6.08
C ARG A 300 -2.55 17.55 6.71
N CYS A 301 -3.74 16.99 6.46
CA CYS A 301 -4.99 17.49 7.06
C CYS A 301 -4.97 17.40 8.58
N PHE A 302 -4.34 16.37 9.15
CA PHE A 302 -4.17 16.25 10.59
C PHE A 302 -3.32 17.39 11.18
N PHE A 303 -2.16 17.69 10.58
CA PHE A 303 -1.32 18.80 11.02
C PHE A 303 -1.98 20.16 10.81
N ASP A 304 -2.60 20.40 9.64
CA ASP A 304 -3.35 21.62 9.34
C ASP A 304 -4.49 21.83 10.36
N ALA A 305 -5.24 20.77 10.67
CA ALA A 305 -6.31 20.82 11.65
C ALA A 305 -5.80 21.15 13.06
N GLY A 306 -4.69 20.54 13.48
CA GLY A 306 -4.04 20.80 14.77
C GLY A 306 -3.58 22.25 14.88
N ALA A 307 -2.98 22.79 13.81
CA ALA A 307 -2.57 24.19 13.73
C ALA A 307 -3.74 25.16 13.82
N TYR A 308 -4.82 24.91 13.08
CA TYR A 308 -6.01 25.75 13.16
C TYR A 308 -6.68 25.68 14.52
N LEU A 309 -6.74 24.50 15.14
CA LEU A 309 -7.23 24.35 16.51
C LEU A 309 -6.37 25.12 17.52
N ALA A 310 -5.04 25.03 17.42
CA ALA A 310 -4.12 25.80 18.25
C ALA A 310 -4.35 27.31 18.07
N ARG A 311 -4.56 27.77 16.83
CA ARG A 311 -4.89 29.18 16.55
C ARG A 311 -6.21 29.61 17.19
N CYS A 312 -7.27 28.81 17.05
CA CYS A 312 -8.58 29.11 17.63
C CYS A 312 -8.57 29.17 19.16
N THR A 313 -7.67 28.43 19.80
CA THR A 313 -7.50 28.42 21.26
C THR A 313 -6.46 29.42 21.76
N GLY A 314 -5.87 30.23 20.87
CA GLY A 314 -4.78 31.17 21.23
C GLY A 314 -3.46 30.50 21.61
N LYS A 315 -3.30 29.20 21.34
CA LYS A 315 -2.12 28.39 21.69
C LYS A 315 -1.10 28.22 20.56
N LEU A 316 -1.37 28.75 19.37
CA LEU A 316 -0.40 28.70 18.27
C LEU A 316 0.69 29.76 18.50
N ASP A 317 1.90 29.32 18.78
CA ASP A 317 3.07 30.19 18.97
C ASP A 317 3.71 30.61 17.63
N ALA A 318 4.78 31.41 17.70
CA ALA A 318 5.50 31.87 16.52
C ALA A 318 6.25 30.73 15.80
N ALA A 319 6.75 29.75 16.55
CA ALA A 319 7.46 28.59 16.00
C ALA A 319 6.52 27.70 15.17
N GLY A 320 5.32 27.42 15.68
CA GLY A 320 4.29 26.67 14.96
C GLY A 320 3.85 27.36 13.66
N ARG A 321 3.67 28.69 13.69
CA ARG A 321 3.41 29.46 12.46
C ARG A 321 4.54 29.36 11.45
N ALA A 322 5.79 29.56 11.91
CA ALA A 322 6.96 29.49 11.04
C ALA A 322 7.13 28.10 10.41
N LEU A 323 6.83 27.03 11.14
CA LEU A 323 6.88 25.66 10.65
C LEU A 323 5.85 25.41 9.54
N LEU A 324 4.60 25.84 9.72
CA LEU A 324 3.55 25.71 8.70
C LEU A 324 3.86 26.50 7.44
N ASP A 325 4.37 27.72 7.61
CA ASP A 325 4.78 28.55 6.47
C ASP A 325 5.97 27.92 5.74
N ALA A 326 6.91 27.29 6.46
CA ALA A 326 8.03 26.57 5.87
C ALA A 326 7.55 25.36 5.06
N GLU A 327 6.64 24.56 5.61
CA GLU A 327 6.02 23.43 4.89
C GLU A 327 5.29 23.89 3.62
N ALA A 328 4.47 24.95 3.72
CA ALA A 328 3.75 25.49 2.58
C ALA A 328 4.69 26.01 1.48
N ARG A 329 5.80 26.67 1.86
CA ARG A 329 6.83 27.13 0.91
C ARG A 329 7.53 25.96 0.23
N GLU A 330 7.94 24.95 0.99
CA GLU A 330 8.64 23.76 0.49
C GLU A 330 7.81 23.03 -0.58
N LEU A 331 6.51 22.85 -0.31
CA LEU A 331 5.58 22.25 -1.27
C LEU A 331 5.40 23.12 -2.51
N THR A 332 5.12 24.42 -2.35
CA THR A 332 4.82 25.30 -3.49
C THR A 332 6.02 25.53 -4.42
N TRP A 333 7.22 25.67 -3.88
CA TRP A 333 8.44 25.88 -4.67
C TRP A 333 8.80 24.68 -5.53
N GLY A 334 8.70 23.46 -4.99
CA GLY A 334 8.97 22.23 -5.74
C GLY A 334 8.03 22.06 -6.94
N LEU A 335 6.73 22.32 -6.74
CA LEU A 335 5.73 22.24 -7.79
C LEU A 335 5.97 23.28 -8.90
N ALA A 336 6.23 24.54 -8.55
CA ALA A 336 6.38 25.62 -9.52
C ALA A 336 7.55 25.37 -10.48
N ARG A 337 8.69 24.90 -9.95
CA ARG A 337 9.88 24.58 -10.76
C ARG A 337 9.63 23.40 -11.70
N ALA A 338 8.99 22.34 -11.20
CA ALA A 338 8.73 21.16 -12.02
C ALA A 338 7.71 21.41 -13.13
N LYS A 339 6.68 22.24 -12.89
CA LYS A 339 5.69 22.63 -13.90
C LYS A 339 6.29 23.44 -15.06
N GLY A 340 7.33 24.22 -14.81
CA GLY A 340 7.97 25.07 -15.82
C GLY A 340 8.86 24.33 -16.82
N GLN A 341 9.17 23.04 -16.62
CA GLN A 341 10.17 22.32 -17.41
C GLN A 341 9.72 20.89 -17.73
N VAL A 342 9.24 20.65 -18.95
CA VAL A 342 8.82 19.31 -19.42
C VAL A 342 9.86 18.21 -19.15
N PRO A 343 11.18 18.40 -19.40
CA PRO A 343 12.17 17.38 -19.09
C PRO A 343 12.26 17.03 -17.61
N LEU A 344 12.09 18.01 -16.73
CA LEU A 344 12.09 17.81 -15.28
C LEU A 344 10.82 17.08 -14.83
N ALA A 345 9.67 17.41 -15.42
CA ALA A 345 8.42 16.70 -15.16
C ALA A 345 8.52 15.21 -15.54
N VAL A 346 9.07 14.89 -16.72
CA VAL A 346 9.30 13.50 -17.16
C VAL A 346 10.28 12.77 -16.24
N LEU A 347 11.39 13.43 -15.87
CA LEU A 347 12.38 12.88 -14.94
C LEU A 347 11.74 12.52 -13.59
N THR A 348 11.00 13.45 -12.98
CA THR A 348 10.37 13.29 -11.67
C THR A 348 9.23 12.28 -11.68
N THR A 349 8.48 12.15 -12.79
CA THR A 349 7.32 11.24 -12.84
C THR A 349 7.65 9.83 -13.28
N LEU A 350 8.68 9.61 -14.09
CA LEU A 350 8.96 8.28 -14.65
C LEU A 350 10.29 7.71 -14.19
N VAL A 351 11.37 8.46 -14.41
CA VAL A 351 12.74 7.96 -14.23
C VAL A 351 13.08 7.83 -12.75
N VAL A 352 12.77 8.85 -11.95
CA VAL A 352 13.07 8.86 -10.52
C VAL A 352 12.30 7.73 -9.79
N PRO A 353 10.97 7.60 -9.95
CA PRO A 353 10.22 6.49 -9.36
C PRO A 353 10.78 5.11 -9.74
N PHE A 354 11.15 4.89 -11.00
CA PHE A 354 11.74 3.62 -11.41
C PHE A 354 13.01 3.29 -10.63
N ALA A 355 13.95 4.23 -10.58
CA ALA A 355 15.24 4.01 -9.94
C ALA A 355 15.11 3.89 -8.41
N GLU A 356 14.29 4.72 -7.77
CA GLU A 356 14.05 4.64 -6.33
C GLU A 356 13.38 3.33 -5.95
N GLU A 357 12.31 2.93 -6.63
CA GLU A 357 11.62 1.67 -6.30
C GLU A 357 12.54 0.46 -6.46
N ARG A 358 13.45 0.46 -7.46
CA ARG A 358 14.45 -0.61 -7.63
C ARG A 358 15.36 -0.76 -6.42
N ILE A 359 15.79 0.35 -5.82
CA ILE A 359 16.62 0.34 -4.60
C ILE A 359 15.76 0.02 -3.38
N TYR A 360 14.77 0.86 -3.06
CA TYR A 360 14.09 0.77 -1.77
C TYR A 360 13.14 -0.42 -1.68
N ARG A 361 12.48 -0.83 -2.78
CA ARG A 361 11.49 -1.93 -2.76
C ARG A 361 12.14 -3.21 -3.25
N GLY A 362 12.84 -3.11 -4.38
CA GLY A 362 13.54 -4.23 -4.99
C GLY A 362 14.67 -4.80 -4.12
N LEU A 363 15.44 -3.95 -3.41
CA LEU A 363 16.55 -4.40 -2.57
C LEU A 363 16.23 -4.30 -1.08
N VAL A 364 16.04 -3.08 -0.55
CA VAL A 364 15.95 -2.83 0.90
C VAL A 364 14.74 -3.54 1.51
N GLN A 365 13.54 -3.26 1.03
CA GLN A 365 12.31 -3.86 1.55
C GLN A 365 12.34 -5.38 1.39
N ARG A 366 12.79 -5.90 0.25
CA ARG A 366 12.91 -7.35 0.05
C ARG A 366 13.80 -8.01 1.10
N VAL A 367 14.99 -7.45 1.34
CA VAL A 367 15.95 -7.96 2.34
C VAL A 367 15.36 -7.87 3.76
N LEU A 368 14.78 -6.72 4.12
CA LEU A 368 14.17 -6.55 5.44
C LEU A 368 12.93 -7.43 5.65
N CYS A 369 12.09 -7.62 4.63
CA CYS A 369 10.92 -8.50 4.68
C CYS A 369 11.33 -9.97 4.87
N ASN A 370 12.39 -10.42 4.19
CA ASN A 370 12.90 -11.78 4.35
C ASN A 370 13.43 -11.99 5.78
N ARG A 371 14.16 -11.01 6.33
CA ARG A 371 14.82 -11.15 7.63
C ARG A 371 13.90 -10.92 8.82
N TYR A 372 13.03 -9.92 8.76
CA TYR A 372 12.24 -9.43 9.89
C TYR A 372 10.73 -9.59 9.69
N GLY A 373 10.29 -10.10 8.54
CA GLY A 373 8.88 -10.23 8.19
C GLY A 373 8.31 -9.00 7.48
N GLN A 374 7.15 -9.18 6.83
CA GLN A 374 6.58 -8.20 5.91
C GLN A 374 6.32 -6.82 6.55
N ALA A 375 5.71 -6.79 7.74
CA ALA A 375 5.33 -5.54 8.39
C ALA A 375 6.57 -4.68 8.73
N TYR A 376 7.55 -5.28 9.42
CA TYR A 376 8.80 -4.61 9.76
C TYR A 376 9.64 -4.26 8.52
N GLY A 377 9.61 -5.12 7.48
CA GLY A 377 10.31 -4.84 6.24
C GLY A 377 9.76 -3.64 5.47
N VAL A 378 8.43 -3.52 5.37
CA VAL A 378 7.77 -2.33 4.79
C VAL A 378 8.08 -1.09 5.62
N PHE A 379 7.91 -1.16 6.94
CA PHE A 379 8.15 -0.01 7.81
C PHE A 379 9.61 0.45 7.77
N GLY A 380 10.57 -0.47 7.89
CA GLY A 380 12.00 -0.15 7.84
C GLY A 380 12.41 0.43 6.49
N ALA A 381 11.94 -0.13 5.37
CA ALA A 381 12.24 0.42 4.05
C ALA A 381 11.61 1.80 3.82
N ALA A 382 10.38 2.02 4.31
CA ALA A 382 9.70 3.31 4.26
C ALA A 382 10.41 4.37 5.08
N PHE A 383 10.93 4.02 6.26
CA PHE A 383 11.74 4.91 7.09
C PHE A 383 13.04 5.30 6.40
N VAL A 384 13.78 4.33 5.84
CA VAL A 384 15.01 4.59 5.08
C VAL A 384 14.74 5.45 3.84
N PHE A 385 13.63 5.19 3.14
CA PHE A 385 13.15 6.02 2.03
C PHE A 385 12.89 7.46 2.47
N GLY A 386 12.22 7.65 3.62
CA GLY A 386 12.04 8.96 4.22
C GLY A 386 13.37 9.65 4.50
N LEU A 387 14.30 9.00 5.19
CA LEU A 387 15.62 9.56 5.51
C LEU A 387 16.42 9.98 4.28
N ALA A 388 16.32 9.25 3.18
CA ALA A 388 16.99 9.60 1.92
C ALA A 388 16.53 10.95 1.35
N HIS A 389 15.40 11.47 1.80
CA HIS A 389 14.83 12.74 1.38
C HIS A 389 15.17 13.92 2.29
N MET A 390 15.92 13.74 3.40
CA MET A 390 16.26 14.84 4.33
C MET A 390 17.04 16.00 3.67
N GLY A 391 17.72 15.75 2.55
CA GLY A 391 18.40 16.80 1.77
C GLY A 391 17.51 17.55 0.77
N VAL A 392 16.26 17.12 0.60
CA VAL A 392 15.29 17.71 -0.33
C VAL A 392 14.13 18.34 0.42
N TYR A 393 13.63 17.64 1.45
CA TYR A 393 12.49 18.04 2.25
C TYR A 393 12.93 18.18 3.70
N HIS A 394 12.82 19.39 4.27
CA HIS A 394 13.21 19.65 5.65
C HIS A 394 12.03 19.45 6.60
N VAL A 395 10.83 19.89 6.19
CA VAL A 395 9.63 19.82 7.03
C VAL A 395 8.70 18.69 6.60
N ALA A 396 8.59 18.41 5.29
CA ALA A 396 7.65 17.41 4.77
C ALA A 396 8.17 15.96 4.82
N LEU A 397 9.21 15.67 5.64
CA LEU A 397 9.85 14.36 5.73
C LEU A 397 8.88 13.24 6.15
N TYR A 398 7.89 13.56 6.99
CA TYR A 398 6.88 12.59 7.40
C TYR A 398 6.05 12.08 6.20
N GLN A 399 5.82 12.93 5.19
CA GLN A 399 5.05 12.56 4.01
C GLN A 399 5.81 11.52 3.17
N THR A 400 7.12 11.70 3.00
CA THR A 400 7.93 10.76 2.21
C THR A 400 8.00 9.38 2.88
N ALA A 401 8.11 9.31 4.21
CA ALA A 401 8.03 8.05 4.94
C ALA A 401 6.65 7.37 4.77
N LEU A 402 5.55 8.13 4.83
CA LEU A 402 4.19 7.60 4.64
C LEU A 402 3.93 7.11 3.20
N LEU A 403 4.39 7.85 2.19
CA LEU A 403 4.45 7.39 0.80
C LEU A 403 5.30 6.12 0.68
N GLY A 404 6.37 6.07 1.47
CA GLY A 404 7.22 4.93 1.69
C GLY A 404 6.44 3.63 1.92
N ILE A 405 5.50 3.69 2.88
CA ILE A 405 4.60 2.60 3.26
C ILE A 405 3.66 2.25 2.10
N ALA A 406 3.05 3.26 1.46
CA ALA A 406 2.10 3.05 0.37
C ALA A 406 2.72 2.28 -0.81
N PHE A 407 3.90 2.70 -1.27
CA PHE A 407 4.61 2.02 -2.35
C PHE A 407 5.13 0.65 -1.93
N GLY A 408 5.50 0.50 -0.65
CA GLY A 408 5.88 -0.80 -0.10
C GLY A 408 4.72 -1.80 -0.07
N VAL A 409 3.50 -1.35 0.21
CA VAL A 409 2.29 -2.18 0.12
C VAL A 409 1.96 -2.54 -1.34
N ALA A 410 2.12 -1.60 -2.28
CA ALA A 410 1.98 -1.88 -3.71
C ALA A 410 2.99 -2.92 -4.19
N TYR A 411 4.24 -2.83 -3.72
CA TYR A 411 5.29 -3.80 -4.02
C TYR A 411 4.94 -5.22 -3.55
N LEU A 412 4.39 -5.36 -2.34
CA LEU A 412 3.99 -6.67 -1.83
C LEU A 412 2.86 -7.33 -2.64
N GLU A 413 1.97 -6.54 -3.25
CA GLU A 413 0.79 -7.05 -3.96
C GLU A 413 0.98 -7.20 -5.47
N GLY A 414 1.77 -6.32 -6.07
CA GLY A 414 1.93 -6.18 -7.53
C GLY A 414 3.38 -6.13 -7.99
N GLY A 415 4.34 -6.37 -7.09
CA GLY A 415 5.75 -6.34 -7.39
C GLY A 415 6.26 -4.95 -7.77
N ILE A 416 7.44 -4.92 -8.39
CA ILE A 416 8.16 -3.68 -8.66
C ILE A 416 7.40 -2.75 -9.61
N VAL A 417 6.68 -3.31 -10.58
CA VAL A 417 5.93 -2.53 -11.59
C VAL A 417 4.81 -1.75 -10.91
N ALA A 418 4.02 -2.39 -10.03
CA ALA A 418 2.95 -1.71 -9.32
C ALA A 418 3.47 -0.59 -8.42
N ALA A 419 4.58 -0.81 -7.70
CA ALA A 419 5.21 0.21 -6.87
C ALA A 419 5.72 1.40 -7.69
N THR A 420 6.44 1.15 -8.80
CA THR A 420 6.95 2.20 -9.68
C THR A 420 5.82 3.03 -10.28
N LEU A 421 4.75 2.38 -10.75
CA LEU A 421 3.61 3.09 -11.31
C LEU A 421 2.82 3.86 -10.24
N ALA A 422 2.68 3.32 -9.02
CA ALA A 422 1.98 4.01 -7.93
C ALA A 422 2.74 5.28 -7.52
N HIS A 423 4.06 5.20 -7.46
CA HIS A 423 4.93 6.34 -7.21
C HIS A 423 4.90 7.35 -8.37
N ALA A 424 4.97 6.89 -9.61
CA ALA A 424 4.82 7.74 -10.79
C ALA A 424 3.49 8.51 -10.81
N LEU A 425 2.38 7.82 -10.52
CA LEU A 425 1.05 8.43 -10.42
C LEU A 425 0.96 9.43 -9.27
N TRP A 426 1.59 9.14 -8.13
CA TRP A 426 1.68 10.11 -7.03
C TRP A 426 2.41 11.39 -7.47
N ASN A 427 3.58 11.26 -8.10
CA ASN A 427 4.33 12.41 -8.58
C ASN A 427 3.54 13.19 -9.63
N LEU A 428 2.86 12.49 -10.55
CA LEU A 428 2.01 13.12 -11.54
C LEU A 428 0.83 13.86 -10.88
N HIS A 429 0.18 13.26 -9.87
CA HIS A 429 -0.90 13.90 -9.13
C HIS A 429 -0.44 15.20 -8.47
N VAL A 430 0.74 15.20 -7.84
CA VAL A 430 1.33 16.40 -7.24
C VAL A 430 1.64 17.45 -8.31
N LEU A 431 2.08 17.05 -9.50
CA LEU A 431 2.35 17.97 -10.62
C LEU A 431 1.09 18.49 -11.31
N LEU A 432 -0.06 17.86 -11.15
CA LEU A 432 -1.31 18.34 -11.74
C LEU A 432 -1.96 19.39 -10.86
#